data_AF-A0A7K2QDM1-F1
#
_entry.id   AF-A0A7K2QDM1-F1
#
_cell.length_a   1.000
_cell.length_b   1.000
_cell.length_c   1.000
_cell.angle_alpha   90.00
_cell.angle_beta   90.00
_cell.angle_gamma   90.00
#
_symmetry.space_group_name_H-M   'P 1'
#
loop_
_entity.id
_entity.type
_entity.pdbx_description
1 polymer ?
#
loop_
_entity_poly.entity_id
_entity_poly.type
_entity_poly.pdbx_seq_one_letter_code
_entity_poly.pdbx_strand_id
1 'polypeptide(L)'
;ARVGQEQGALLAALVAGAEVPEGFDRERVRVQARALAAKRAGVVAKLAPELPGILGGQAAYREAFLGYAHSRPMTAGYRRDALDFAEHLLIRDLPADPAARRRLTVWWQDRVGARPPRRIVRWARAIAGRAA
;
A
#
# COMPACT_ATOMS: atom_id res chain seq x y z
N ALA A 1 22.49 -8.71 24.58
CA ALA A 1 22.17 -9.37 23.28
C ALA A 1 22.53 -8.44 22.12
N ARG A 2 23.81 -8.33 21.77
CA ARG A 2 24.32 -7.40 20.74
C ARG A 2 23.79 -7.73 19.34
N VAL A 3 23.81 -9.02 18.98
CA VAL A 3 23.34 -9.50 17.66
C VAL A 3 21.87 -9.17 17.40
N GLY A 4 20.98 -9.32 18.40
CA GLY A 4 19.56 -9.00 18.24
C GLY A 4 19.30 -7.50 18.01
N GLN A 5 20.13 -6.63 18.59
CA GLN A 5 20.03 -5.19 18.39
C GLN A 5 20.49 -4.79 16.98
N GLU A 6 21.61 -5.35 16.51
CA GLU A 6 22.13 -5.12 15.16
C GLU A 6 21.15 -5.60 14.07
N GLN A 7 20.51 -6.76 14.27
CA GLN A 7 19.46 -7.27 13.37
C GLN A 7 18.22 -6.36 13.34
N GLY A 8 17.78 -5.88 14.51
CA GLY A 8 16.65 -4.95 14.60
C GLY A 8 16.95 -3.62 13.90
N ALA A 9 18.16 -3.09 14.08
CA ALA A 9 18.60 -1.86 13.45
C ALA A 9 18.72 -2.01 11.91
N LEU A 10 19.23 -3.14 11.41
CA LEU A 10 19.25 -3.42 9.98
C LEU A 10 17.83 -3.53 9.40
N LEU A 11 16.92 -4.21 10.10
CA LEU A 11 15.53 -4.31 9.67
C LEU A 11 14.90 -2.92 9.61
N ALA A 12 15.10 -2.09 10.64
CA ALA A 12 14.62 -0.71 10.66
C ALA A 12 15.20 0.13 9.49
N ALA A 13 16.48 -0.05 9.15
CA ALA A 13 17.09 0.62 8.01
C ALA A 13 16.44 0.21 6.68
N LEU A 14 16.10 -1.08 6.53
CA LEU A 14 15.48 -1.62 5.32
C LEU A 14 14.02 -1.20 5.12
N VAL A 15 13.23 -1.05 6.19
CA VAL A 15 11.78 -0.85 6.07
C VAL A 15 11.26 0.49 6.60
N ALA A 16 12.05 1.20 7.40
CA ALA A 16 11.63 2.43 8.07
C ALA A 16 12.60 3.61 7.85
N GLY A 17 13.63 3.43 7.01
CA GLY A 17 14.59 4.50 6.70
C GLY A 17 15.49 4.89 7.87
N ALA A 18 15.69 4.00 8.85
CA ALA A 18 16.64 4.20 9.93
C ALA A 18 18.09 4.19 9.41
N GLU A 19 19.03 4.65 10.24
CA GLU A 19 20.45 4.62 9.91
C GLU A 19 20.94 3.17 9.71
N VAL A 20 21.78 2.98 8.69
CA VAL A 20 22.40 1.68 8.41
C VAL A 20 23.43 1.38 9.50
N PRO A 21 23.31 0.25 10.22
CA PRO A 21 24.27 -0.09 11.27
C PRO A 21 25.70 -0.22 10.74
N GLU A 22 26.68 0.00 11.61
CA GLU A 22 28.09 -0.21 11.28
C GLU A 22 28.34 -1.64 10.77
N GLY A 23 29.28 -1.77 9.82
CA GLY A 23 29.61 -3.05 9.20
C GLY A 23 28.71 -3.47 8.04
N PHE A 24 27.62 -2.73 7.77
CA PHE A 24 26.78 -2.94 6.59
C PHE A 24 27.07 -1.94 5.48
N ASP A 25 27.09 -2.44 4.24
CA ASP A 25 27.22 -1.61 3.05
C ASP A 25 25.95 -0.78 2.83
N ARG A 26 26.09 0.54 2.97
CA ARG A 26 25.00 1.51 2.86
C ARG A 26 24.32 1.49 1.49
N GLU A 27 25.08 1.31 0.42
CA GLU A 27 24.52 1.26 -0.94
C GLU A 27 23.73 -0.01 -1.16
N ARG A 28 24.25 -1.17 -0.72
CA ARG A 28 23.51 -2.43 -0.78
C ARG A 28 22.22 -2.38 0.01
N VAL A 29 22.24 -1.81 1.22
CA VAL A 29 21.01 -1.66 2.03
C VAL A 29 19.99 -0.76 1.32
N ARG A 30 20.42 0.36 0.71
CA ARG A 30 19.54 1.23 -0.09
C ARG A 30 18.90 0.51 -1.28
N VAL A 31 19.68 -0.29 -2.02
CA VAL A 31 19.16 -1.11 -3.13
C VAL A 31 18.09 -2.09 -2.63
N GLN A 32 18.35 -2.77 -1.52
CA GLN A 32 17.38 -3.72 -0.94
C GLN A 32 16.12 -3.02 -0.41
N ALA A 33 16.26 -1.90 0.28
CA ALA A 33 15.13 -1.10 0.74
C ALA A 33 14.23 -0.66 -0.44
N ARG A 34 14.83 -0.20 -1.54
CA ARG A 34 14.09 0.16 -2.76
C ARG A 34 13.40 -1.05 -3.40
N ALA A 35 14.05 -2.21 -3.42
CA ALA A 35 13.45 -3.44 -3.95
C ALA A 35 12.24 -3.90 -3.10
N LEU A 36 12.34 -3.81 -1.77
CA LEU A 36 11.23 -4.10 -0.85
C LEU A 36 10.07 -3.13 -1.04
N ALA A 37 10.36 -1.83 -1.14
CA ALA A 37 9.35 -0.81 -1.42
C ALA A 37 8.67 -1.03 -2.79
N ALA A 38 9.43 -1.40 -3.83
CA ALA A 38 8.87 -1.73 -5.14
C ALA A 38 7.98 -2.99 -5.10
N LYS A 39 8.36 -4.00 -4.30
CA LYS A 39 7.53 -5.19 -4.07
C LYS A 39 6.23 -4.82 -3.38
N ARG A 40 6.28 -3.98 -2.33
CA ARG A 40 5.08 -3.45 -1.65
C ARG A 40 4.17 -2.72 -2.64
N ALA A 41 4.73 -1.82 -3.46
CA ALA A 41 3.98 -1.09 -4.48
C ALA A 41 3.27 -2.04 -5.46
N GLY A 42 3.94 -3.12 -5.88
CA GLY A 42 3.36 -4.12 -6.77
C GLY A 42 2.22 -4.93 -6.14
N VAL A 43 2.32 -5.27 -4.86
CA VAL A 43 1.22 -5.95 -4.14
C VAL A 43 0.05 -5.00 -3.93
N VAL A 44 0.30 -3.75 -3.53
CA VAL A 44 -0.75 -2.74 -3.34
C VAL A 44 -1.47 -2.45 -4.65
N ALA A 45 -0.76 -2.33 -5.78
CA ALA A 45 -1.38 -2.11 -7.09
C ALA A 45 -2.29 -3.27 -7.52
N LYS A 46 -2.02 -4.51 -7.07
CA LYS A 46 -2.91 -5.65 -7.31
C LYS A 46 -4.18 -5.60 -6.45
N LEU A 47 -4.08 -5.06 -5.23
CA LEU A 47 -5.21 -4.95 -4.28
C LEU A 47 -6.05 -3.69 -4.51
N ALA A 48 -5.44 -2.65 -5.07
CA ALA A 48 -6.01 -1.34 -5.35
C ALA A 48 -5.68 -0.91 -6.80
N PRO A 49 -6.20 -1.65 -7.80
CA PRO A 49 -5.84 -1.46 -9.21
C PRO A 49 -6.24 -0.09 -9.78
N GLU A 50 -7.11 0.65 -9.11
CA GLU A 50 -7.52 1.99 -9.52
C GLU A 50 -6.46 3.05 -9.22
N LEU A 51 -5.60 2.84 -8.21
CA LEU A 51 -4.63 3.85 -7.76
C LEU A 51 -3.65 4.28 -8.88
N PRO A 52 -3.06 3.39 -9.69
CA PRO A 52 -2.25 3.80 -10.82
C PRO A 52 -2.99 4.72 -11.80
N GLY A 53 -4.24 4.42 -12.12
CA GLY A 53 -5.04 5.27 -13.01
C GLY A 53 -5.35 6.64 -12.41
N ILE A 54 -5.69 6.67 -11.12
CA ILE A 54 -5.97 7.92 -10.39
C ILE A 54 -4.73 8.82 -10.35
N LEU A 55 -3.53 8.25 -10.16
CA LEU A 55 -2.27 8.98 -10.04
C LEU A 55 -1.59 9.32 -11.38
N GLY A 56 -2.25 9.10 -12.52
CA GLY A 56 -1.70 9.46 -13.83
C GLY A 56 -0.81 8.39 -14.47
N GLY A 57 -0.93 7.14 -14.03
CA GLY A 57 -0.28 5.97 -14.62
C GLY A 57 0.66 5.23 -13.66
N GLN A 58 1.21 4.10 -14.16
CA GLN A 58 2.09 3.24 -13.38
C GLN A 58 3.38 3.92 -12.91
N ALA A 59 3.96 4.80 -13.75
CA ALA A 59 5.20 5.50 -13.41
C ALA A 59 5.01 6.45 -12.21
N ALA A 60 4.02 7.35 -12.31
CA ALA A 60 3.68 8.30 -11.26
C ALA A 60 3.25 7.60 -9.95
N TYR A 61 2.46 6.52 -10.05
CA TYR A 61 2.12 5.70 -8.90
C TYR A 61 3.35 5.10 -8.22
N ARG A 62 4.27 4.51 -8.98
CA ARG A 62 5.48 3.89 -8.41
C ARG A 62 6.37 4.94 -7.75
N GLU A 63 6.56 6.09 -8.37
CA GLU A 63 7.34 7.18 -7.80
C GLU A 63 6.74 7.64 -6.46
N ALA A 64 5.43 7.94 -6.45
CA ALA A 64 4.71 8.35 -5.24
C ALA A 64 4.79 7.28 -4.13
N PHE A 65 4.58 6.00 -4.48
CA PHE A 65 4.61 4.92 -3.51
C PHE A 65 6.01 4.70 -2.93
N LEU A 66 7.06 4.78 -3.75
CA LEU A 66 8.44 4.67 -3.27
C LEU A 66 8.81 5.81 -2.31
N GLY A 67 8.36 7.03 -2.61
CA GLY A 67 8.51 8.18 -1.70
C GLY A 67 7.78 7.98 -0.37
N TYR A 68 6.54 7.49 -0.41
CA TYR A 68 5.76 7.14 0.78
C TYR A 68 6.44 6.05 1.63
N ALA A 69 6.89 4.97 0.99
CA ALA A 69 7.40 3.79 1.67
C ALA A 69 8.81 3.98 2.25
N HIS A 70 9.57 4.98 1.80
CA HIS A 70 10.97 5.18 2.17
C HIS A 70 11.22 5.26 3.68
N SER A 71 10.30 5.89 4.42
CA SER A 71 10.41 6.09 5.88
C SER A 71 9.20 5.55 6.66
N ARG A 72 8.34 4.75 5.99
CA ARG A 72 7.08 4.26 6.58
C ARG A 72 7.02 2.73 6.52
N PRO A 73 7.32 2.04 7.64
CA PRO A 73 7.16 0.60 7.70
C PRO A 73 5.68 0.22 7.60
N MET A 74 5.40 -0.91 6.97
CA MET A 74 4.04 -1.45 6.90
C MET A 74 3.70 -2.15 8.22
N THR A 75 2.67 -1.68 8.93
CA THR A 75 2.33 -2.15 10.28
C THR A 75 1.09 -3.06 10.35
N ALA A 76 0.14 -2.92 9.41
CA ALA A 76 -1.16 -3.60 9.48
C ALA A 76 -1.58 -4.29 8.16
N GLY A 77 -0.60 -4.67 7.33
CA GLY A 77 -0.80 -5.40 6.09
C GLY A 77 -1.21 -4.52 4.88
N TYR A 78 -1.24 -5.13 3.70
CA TYR A 78 -1.27 -4.39 2.43
C TYR A 78 -2.55 -3.62 2.14
N ARG A 79 -3.72 -4.08 2.63
CA ARG A 79 -4.97 -3.32 2.45
C ARG A 79 -4.93 -2.02 3.24
N ARG A 80 -4.43 -2.07 4.47
CA ARG A 80 -4.25 -0.87 5.28
C ARG A 80 -3.15 0.03 4.69
N ASP A 81 -2.04 -0.55 4.21
CA ASP A 81 -0.95 0.20 3.56
C ASP A 81 -1.44 0.99 2.33
N ALA A 82 -2.40 0.44 1.57
CA ALA A 82 -3.04 1.16 0.46
C ALA A 82 -3.84 2.39 0.92
N LEU A 83 -4.55 2.28 2.06
CA LEU A 83 -5.31 3.38 2.64
C LEU A 83 -4.40 4.44 3.25
N ASP A 84 -3.37 4.03 3.98
CA ASP A 84 -2.39 4.93 4.58
C ASP A 84 -1.57 5.66 3.50
N PHE A 85 -1.27 4.99 2.37
CA PHE A 85 -0.66 5.63 1.21
C PHE A 85 -1.56 6.71 0.59
N ALA A 86 -2.83 6.39 0.35
CA ALA A 86 -3.78 7.36 -0.20
C ALA A 86 -3.99 8.55 0.77
N GLU A 87 -4.13 8.28 2.07
CA GLU A 87 -4.20 9.30 3.11
C GLU A 87 -2.95 10.20 3.13
N HIS A 88 -1.76 9.59 3.04
CA HIS A 88 -0.50 10.32 2.96
C HIS A 88 -0.44 11.30 1.78
N LEU A 89 -0.96 10.90 0.61
CA LEU A 89 -1.04 11.78 -0.54
C LEU A 89 -2.05 12.92 -0.33
N LEU A 90 -3.24 12.60 0.18
CA LEU A 90 -4.30 13.58 0.42
C LEU A 90 -3.88 14.66 1.43
N ILE A 91 -3.19 14.28 2.52
CA ILE A 91 -2.64 15.24 3.51
C ILE A 91 -1.61 16.20 2.89
N ARG A 92 -0.96 15.79 1.79
CA ARG A 92 0.06 16.59 1.07
C ARG A 92 -0.52 17.31 -0.14
N ASP A 93 -1.84 17.38 -0.27
CA ASP A 93 -2.56 17.93 -1.43
C ASP A 93 -2.18 17.28 -2.77
N LEU A 94 -1.73 16.03 -2.73
CA LEU A 94 -1.40 15.23 -3.91
C LEU A 94 -2.56 14.30 -4.33
N PRO A 95 -2.66 13.97 -5.62
CA PRO A 95 -1.93 14.56 -6.75
C PRO A 95 -2.31 16.02 -7.00
N ALA A 96 -1.44 16.77 -7.70
CA ALA A 96 -1.65 18.20 -7.96
C ALA A 96 -2.93 18.48 -8.77
N ASP A 97 -3.30 17.59 -9.70
CA ASP A 97 -4.57 17.64 -10.44
C ASP A 97 -5.77 17.54 -9.48
N PRO A 98 -6.61 18.59 -9.37
CA PRO A 98 -7.78 18.58 -8.51
C PRO A 98 -8.79 17.47 -8.85
N ALA A 99 -8.92 17.09 -10.13
CA ALA A 99 -9.84 16.03 -10.53
C ALA A 99 -9.36 14.65 -10.04
N ALA A 100 -8.07 14.35 -10.22
CA ALA A 100 -7.44 13.17 -9.65
C ALA A 100 -7.52 13.14 -8.11
N ARG A 101 -7.28 14.26 -7.43
CA ARG A 101 -7.39 14.35 -5.97
C ARG A 101 -8.81 14.07 -5.47
N ARG A 102 -9.84 14.56 -6.18
CA ARG A 102 -11.25 14.20 -5.88
C ARG A 102 -11.50 12.69 -6.05
N ARG A 103 -11.03 12.08 -7.15
CA ARG A 103 -11.15 10.62 -7.34
C ARG A 103 -10.45 9.83 -6.24
N LEU A 104 -9.25 10.25 -5.83
CA LEU A 104 -8.52 9.63 -4.73
C LEU A 104 -9.28 9.74 -3.40
N THR A 105 -9.86 10.90 -3.13
CA THR A 105 -10.67 11.14 -1.92
C THR A 105 -11.87 10.20 -1.85
N VAL A 106 -12.64 10.07 -2.94
CA VAL A 106 -13.78 9.15 -3.03
C VAL A 106 -13.31 7.70 -2.83
N TRP A 107 -12.26 7.29 -3.55
CA TRP A 107 -11.69 5.94 -3.44
C TRP A 107 -11.30 5.58 -1.99
N TRP A 108 -10.74 6.55 -1.26
CA TRP A 108 -10.33 6.40 0.14
C TRP A 108 -11.55 6.31 1.06
N GLN A 109 -12.50 7.25 0.95
CA GLN A 109 -13.72 7.28 1.78
C GLN A 109 -14.53 5.99 1.66
N ASP A 110 -14.70 5.48 0.44
CA ASP A 110 -15.43 4.23 0.16
C ASP A 110 -14.85 3.02 0.90
N ARG A 111 -13.55 3.04 1.22
CA ARG A 111 -12.83 1.92 1.84
C ARG A 111 -12.54 2.11 3.32
N VAL A 112 -12.33 3.34 3.77
CA VAL A 112 -12.14 3.65 5.21
C VAL A 112 -13.42 3.45 6.00
N GLY A 113 -14.58 3.79 5.41
CA GLY A 113 -15.90 3.58 6.02
C GLY A 113 -16.50 2.18 5.86
N ALA A 114 -15.89 1.32 5.04
CA ALA A 114 -16.42 -0.03 4.77
C ALA A 114 -16.13 -1.01 5.91
N ARG A 115 -16.94 -0.94 6.97
CA ARG A 115 -17.44 -2.18 7.58
C ARG A 115 -18.30 -2.84 6.50
N PRO A 116 -18.06 -4.10 6.10
CA PRO A 116 -18.77 -4.65 4.96
C PRO A 116 -20.27 -4.56 5.21
N PRO A 117 -21.07 -3.89 4.34
CA PRO A 117 -22.49 -4.17 4.36
C PRO A 117 -22.60 -5.66 4.07
N ARG A 118 -23.18 -6.42 4.99
CA ARG A 118 -23.53 -7.82 4.78
C ARG A 118 -24.50 -7.87 3.60
N ARG A 119 -24.00 -7.85 2.36
CA ARG A 119 -24.79 -8.20 1.19
C ARG A 119 -25.05 -9.69 1.31
N ILE A 120 -26.19 -9.99 1.93
CA ILE A 120 -26.94 -11.21 1.77
C ILE A 120 -27.12 -11.39 0.27
N VAL A 121 -26.25 -12.19 -0.34
CA VAL A 121 -26.50 -12.70 -1.68
C VAL A 121 -27.40 -13.93 -1.49
N ARG A 122 -28.68 -13.68 -1.24
CA ARG A 122 -29.75 -14.64 -1.50
C ARG A 122 -29.96 -14.65 -3.00
N TRP A 123 -29.23 -15.50 -3.72
CA TRP A 123 -29.75 -15.99 -5.00
C TRP A 123 -30.56 -17.25 -4.73
N ALA A 124 -31.81 -17.17 -5.15
CA ALA A 124 -32.87 -18.12 -4.88
C ALA A 124 -32.58 -19.48 -5.52
N ARG A 125 -32.95 -20.54 -4.79
CA ARG A 125 -33.26 -21.86 -5.36
C ARG A 125 -34.38 -21.72 -6.40
N ALA A 126 -34.08 -22.09 -7.63
CA ALA A 126 -34.94 -22.75 -8.62
C ALA A 126 -34.04 -22.90 -9.86
N ILE A 127 -33.61 -24.07 -10.30
CA ILE A 127 -34.43 -25.10 -10.96
C ILE A 127 -33.67 -26.43 -10.84
N ALA A 128 -34.18 -27.33 -10.01
CA ALA A 128 -33.99 -28.78 -10.14
C ALA A 128 -35.08 -29.45 -9.30
N GLY A 129 -36.09 -30.00 -9.97
CA GLY A 129 -37.10 -30.82 -9.33
C GLY A 129 -38.54 -30.40 -9.60
N ARG A 130 -39.03 -30.70 -10.81
CA ARG A 130 -40.40 -31.19 -10.94
C ARG A 130 -40.34 -32.52 -11.64
N ALA A 131 -40.65 -33.57 -10.88
CA ALA A 131 -40.92 -34.90 -11.39
C ALA A 131 -42.25 -34.88 -12.15
N ALA A 132 -42.24 -35.53 -13.32
CA ALA A 132 -43.27 -36.43 -13.80
C ALA A 132 -42.58 -37.39 -14.77
#